data_AF-A0A3R9QK17-F1
#
_entry.id   AF-A0A3R9QK17-F1
#
_cell.length_a   1.000
_cell.length_b   1.000
_cell.length_c   1.000
_cell.angle_alpha   90.00
_cell.angle_beta   90.00
_cell.angle_gamma   90.00
#
_symmetry.space_group_name_H-M   'P 1'
#
loop_
_entity.id
_entity.type
_entity.pdbx_description
1 polymer ?
#
loop_
_entity_poly.entity_id
_entity_poly.type
_entity_poly.pdbx_seq_one_letter_code
_entity_poly.pdbx_strand_id
1 'polypeptide(L)'
;MSEKADEFLDGVAKKTVIVNYRWRFSTYWERLLGLSREWTLSIPVPLIYYLHYAVADRPYDHSGWASMVRDPYSEPLLRFVVEWINSAAYRNGFTEKDKVEFTAAFVQSLPYVPDRVSASMDEYPKYPAETLITNGGDCDDKSILGAALFRKMGYRVALIVLPHAGHAAVGLAGPFSGSYYEVKGVRYFYLETTGEGFGVGQVPPGITDTRAYVYPVD
;
A
#
# COMPACT_ATOMS: atom_id res chain seq x y z
N MET A 1 -21.58 -33.16 -8.07
CA MET A 1 -21.34 -31.76 -8.48
C MET A 1 -20.02 -31.19 -7.93
N SER A 2 -19.38 -31.79 -6.91
CA SER A 2 -18.12 -31.28 -6.33
C SER A 2 -16.88 -31.54 -7.19
N GLU A 3 -16.71 -32.75 -7.72
CA GLU A 3 -15.45 -33.16 -8.36
C GLU A 3 -15.05 -32.32 -9.58
N LYS A 4 -16.02 -31.95 -10.45
CA LYS A 4 -15.77 -31.06 -11.59
C LYS A 4 -15.50 -29.61 -11.19
N ALA A 5 -16.05 -29.17 -10.06
CA ALA A 5 -15.78 -27.83 -9.53
C ALA A 5 -14.37 -27.79 -8.91
N ASP A 6 -13.99 -28.83 -8.18
CA ASP A 6 -12.66 -28.96 -7.58
C ASP A 6 -11.57 -29.07 -8.67
N GLU A 7 -11.81 -29.84 -9.72
CA GLU A 7 -10.89 -29.95 -10.87
C GLU A 7 -10.76 -28.63 -11.64
N PHE A 8 -11.86 -27.88 -11.79
CA PHE A 8 -11.82 -26.54 -12.38
C PHE A 8 -11.02 -25.56 -11.52
N LEU A 9 -11.24 -25.56 -10.20
CA LEU A 9 -10.53 -24.69 -9.26
C LEU A 9 -9.03 -25.03 -9.21
N ASP A 10 -8.66 -26.31 -9.22
CA ASP A 10 -7.25 -26.74 -9.27
C ASP A 10 -6.57 -26.35 -10.59
N GLY A 11 -7.31 -26.41 -11.70
CA GLY A 11 -6.87 -25.92 -13.00
C GLY A 11 -6.67 -24.39 -13.04
N VAL A 12 -7.54 -23.63 -12.39
CA VAL A 12 -7.43 -22.16 -12.27
C VAL A 12 -6.30 -21.76 -11.33
N ALA A 13 -6.12 -22.46 -10.21
CA ALA A 13 -5.05 -22.19 -9.25
C ALA A 13 -3.64 -22.32 -9.87
N LYS A 14 -3.50 -23.15 -10.90
CA LYS A 14 -2.24 -23.33 -11.65
C LYS A 14 -1.99 -22.25 -12.71
N LYS A 15 -2.99 -21.44 -13.07
CA LYS A 15 -2.83 -20.34 -14.03
C LYS A 15 -2.32 -19.10 -13.33
N THR A 16 -1.32 -18.46 -13.92
CA THR A 16 -0.65 -17.28 -13.36
C THR A 16 -0.66 -16.15 -14.38
N VAL A 17 -0.95 -14.94 -13.92
CA VAL A 17 -0.80 -13.68 -14.66
C VAL A 17 0.44 -12.96 -14.13
N ILE A 18 1.29 -12.42 -15.00
CA ILE A 18 2.43 -11.61 -14.58
C ILE A 18 2.00 -10.15 -14.52
N VAL A 19 2.04 -9.56 -13.32
CA VAL A 19 1.83 -8.12 -13.13
C VAL A 19 3.18 -7.44 -13.02
N ASN A 20 3.41 -6.42 -13.84
CA ASN A 20 4.70 -5.73 -13.95
C ASN A 20 4.60 -4.33 -13.37
N TYR A 21 5.57 -3.98 -12.52
CA TYR A 21 5.70 -2.69 -11.89
C TYR A 21 6.99 -2.03 -12.31
N ARG A 22 6.96 -0.71 -12.38
CA ARG A 22 8.11 0.13 -12.66
C ARG A 22 7.99 1.42 -11.87
N TRP A 23 9.04 1.80 -11.16
CA TRP A 23 9.07 3.06 -10.42
C TRP A 23 10.46 3.66 -10.41
N ARG A 24 10.54 4.94 -10.04
CA ARG A 24 11.80 5.62 -9.85
C ARG A 24 12.02 5.89 -8.37
N PHE A 25 13.27 5.76 -7.94
CA PHE A 25 13.66 6.14 -6.59
C PHE A 25 15.10 6.63 -6.58
N SER A 26 15.32 7.65 -5.74
CA SER A 26 16.62 8.19 -5.41
C SER A 26 16.69 8.39 -3.90
N THR A 27 17.74 7.87 -3.29
CA THR A 27 18.14 8.23 -1.93
C THR A 27 18.40 9.74 -1.83
N TYR A 28 18.49 10.25 -0.61
CA TYR A 28 18.82 11.67 -0.38
C TYR A 28 20.07 12.12 -1.14
N TRP A 29 21.15 11.33 -1.06
CA TRP A 29 22.42 11.64 -1.71
C TRP A 29 22.35 11.56 -3.23
N GLU A 30 21.64 10.58 -3.78
CA GLU A 30 21.43 10.48 -5.23
C GLU A 30 20.65 11.68 -5.75
N ARG A 31 19.62 12.13 -5.02
CA ARG A 31 18.83 13.31 -5.38
C ARG A 31 19.68 14.58 -5.41
N LEU A 32 20.58 14.76 -4.43
CA LEU A 32 21.52 15.89 -4.41
C LEU A 32 22.46 15.88 -5.62
N LEU A 33 22.80 14.71 -6.15
CA LEU A 33 23.63 14.55 -7.33
C LEU A 33 22.83 14.55 -8.65
N GLY A 34 21.51 14.76 -8.60
CA GLY A 34 20.64 14.68 -9.79
C GLY A 34 20.51 13.27 -10.36
N LEU A 35 20.86 12.24 -9.59
CA LEU A 35 20.77 10.84 -9.99
C LEU A 35 19.38 10.27 -9.67
N SER A 36 18.87 9.44 -10.58
CA SER A 36 17.64 8.66 -10.39
C SER A 36 17.82 7.27 -10.95
N ARG A 37 17.32 6.27 -10.23
CA ARG A 37 17.30 4.88 -10.69
C ARG A 37 15.87 4.45 -10.99
N GLU A 38 15.73 3.65 -12.04
CA GLU A 38 14.50 2.92 -12.34
C GLU A 38 14.58 1.52 -11.73
N TRP A 39 13.47 1.07 -11.17
CA TRP A 39 13.29 -0.22 -10.54
C TRP A 39 12.13 -0.95 -11.18
N THR A 40 12.23 -2.27 -11.27
CA THR A 40 11.18 -3.11 -11.84
C THR A 40 10.92 -4.32 -10.94
N LEU A 41 9.65 -4.72 -10.86
CA LEU A 41 9.21 -5.92 -10.16
C LEU A 41 8.17 -6.62 -11.03
N SER A 42 8.34 -7.91 -11.26
CA SER A 42 7.34 -8.75 -11.92
C SER A 42 6.80 -9.73 -10.89
N ILE A 43 5.50 -9.69 -10.64
CA ILE A 43 4.85 -10.56 -9.68
C ILE A 43 4.06 -11.64 -10.42
N PRO A 44 4.38 -12.93 -10.22
CA PRO A 44 3.52 -14.02 -10.67
C PRO A 44 2.29 -14.13 -9.76
N VAL A 45 1.13 -13.77 -10.30
CA VAL A 45 -0.15 -13.75 -9.59
C VAL A 45 -1.02 -14.93 -10.03
N PRO A 46 -1.30 -15.91 -9.15
CA PRO A 46 -2.29 -16.95 -9.42
C PRO A 46 -3.67 -16.35 -9.73
N LEU A 47 -4.36 -16.87 -10.75
CA LEU A 47 -5.65 -16.33 -11.22
C LEU A 47 -6.73 -16.37 -10.12
N ILE A 48 -6.59 -17.25 -9.13
CA ILE A 48 -7.49 -17.35 -7.98
C ILE A 48 -7.59 -16.05 -7.16
N TYR A 49 -6.55 -15.21 -7.14
CA TYR A 49 -6.60 -13.91 -6.45
C TYR A 49 -7.69 -13.00 -7.05
N TYR A 50 -7.83 -12.98 -8.38
CA TYR A 50 -8.86 -12.18 -9.05
C TYR A 50 -10.26 -12.68 -8.72
N LEU A 51 -10.45 -14.01 -8.68
CA LEU A 51 -11.73 -14.60 -8.34
C LEU A 51 -12.10 -14.38 -6.88
N HIS A 52 -11.12 -14.49 -5.97
CA HIS A 52 -11.33 -14.28 -4.55
C HIS A 52 -11.79 -12.85 -4.26
N TYR A 53 -11.07 -11.84 -4.75
CA TYR A 53 -11.42 -10.44 -4.44
C TYR A 53 -12.62 -9.90 -5.22
N ALA A 54 -13.00 -10.52 -6.35
CA ALA A 54 -14.23 -10.18 -7.05
C ALA A 54 -15.50 -10.43 -6.21
N VAL A 55 -15.43 -11.28 -5.18
CA VAL A 55 -16.57 -11.64 -4.31
C VAL A 55 -16.30 -11.40 -2.83
N ALA A 56 -15.15 -10.82 -2.48
CA ALA A 56 -14.82 -10.54 -1.08
C ALA A 56 -15.76 -9.48 -0.50
N ASP A 57 -16.22 -9.70 0.73
CA ASP A 57 -16.99 -8.70 1.48
C ASP A 57 -16.13 -7.45 1.73
N ARG A 58 -16.75 -6.27 1.80
CA ARG A 58 -16.03 -5.01 2.08
C ARG A 58 -16.66 -4.28 3.26
N PRO A 59 -15.85 -3.68 4.14
CA PRO A 59 -16.39 -2.82 5.18
C PRO A 59 -17.01 -1.57 4.57
N TYR A 60 -18.09 -1.10 5.18
CA TYR A 60 -18.81 0.11 4.76
C TYR A 60 -18.12 1.41 5.21
N ASP A 61 -17.25 1.35 6.21
CA ASP A 61 -16.61 2.53 6.78
C ASP A 61 -15.09 2.36 6.93
N HIS A 62 -14.43 3.50 7.11
CA HIS A 62 -12.98 3.61 7.23
C HIS A 62 -12.39 2.87 8.43
N SER A 63 -13.19 2.65 9.49
CA SER A 63 -12.71 1.91 10.67
C SER A 63 -12.48 0.43 10.34
N GLY A 64 -13.25 -0.11 9.39
CA GLY A 64 -13.08 -1.47 8.88
C GLY A 64 -11.83 -1.66 8.01
N TRP A 65 -11.25 -0.61 7.43
CA TRP A 65 -10.06 -0.73 6.57
C TRP A 65 -8.84 -1.29 7.32
N ALA A 66 -8.71 -1.00 8.62
CA ALA A 66 -7.63 -1.57 9.44
C ALA A 66 -7.70 -3.11 9.52
N SER A 67 -8.87 -3.71 9.34
CA SER A 67 -9.01 -5.17 9.20
C SER A 67 -8.51 -5.68 7.84
N MET A 68 -8.75 -4.93 6.75
CA MET A 68 -8.30 -5.27 5.40
C MET A 68 -6.77 -5.27 5.27
N VAL A 69 -6.09 -4.37 5.98
CA VAL A 69 -4.62 -4.33 6.07
C VAL A 69 -4.04 -5.67 6.56
N ARG A 70 -4.81 -6.44 7.34
CA ARG A 70 -4.42 -7.72 7.95
C ARG A 70 -5.01 -8.92 7.23
N ASP A 71 -5.52 -8.74 6.01
CA ASP A 71 -6.11 -9.81 5.23
C ASP A 71 -5.12 -10.99 5.06
N PRO A 72 -5.45 -12.18 5.59
CA PRO A 72 -4.58 -13.35 5.49
C PRO A 72 -4.45 -13.86 4.04
N TYR A 73 -5.40 -13.56 3.14
CA TYR A 73 -5.30 -13.99 1.75
C TYR A 73 -4.25 -13.17 0.98
N SER A 74 -4.01 -11.92 1.38
CA SER A 74 -2.95 -11.05 0.86
C SER A 74 -1.53 -11.49 1.27
N GLU A 75 -1.41 -12.28 2.34
CA GLU A 75 -0.15 -12.56 3.04
C GLU A 75 0.98 -13.15 2.17
N PRO A 76 0.73 -14.10 1.23
CA PRO A 76 1.78 -14.61 0.35
C PRO A 76 2.29 -13.56 -0.64
N LEU A 77 1.38 -12.76 -1.22
CA LEU A 77 1.73 -11.72 -2.18
C LEU A 77 2.51 -10.57 -1.50
N LEU A 78 2.07 -10.15 -0.31
CA LEU A 78 2.78 -9.16 0.50
C LEU A 78 4.18 -9.65 0.89
N ARG A 79 4.34 -10.94 1.23
CA ARG A 79 5.65 -11.55 1.51
C ARG A 79 6.59 -11.42 0.32
N PHE A 80 6.12 -11.80 -0.86
CA PHE A 80 6.90 -11.75 -2.09
C PHE A 80 7.41 -10.33 -2.38
N VAL A 81 6.53 -9.32 -2.28
CA VAL A 81 6.90 -7.92 -2.49
C VAL A 81 7.90 -7.43 -1.43
N VAL A 82 7.64 -7.71 -0.14
CA VAL A 82 8.50 -7.27 0.96
C VAL A 82 9.88 -7.92 0.92
N GLU A 83 9.98 -9.22 0.60
CA GLU A 83 11.26 -9.91 0.43
C GLU A 83 12.08 -9.33 -0.71
N TRP A 84 11.42 -9.00 -1.84
CA TRP A 84 12.07 -8.34 -2.95
C TRP A 84 12.60 -6.95 -2.55
N ILE A 85 11.76 -6.13 -1.88
CA ILE A 85 12.15 -4.79 -1.43
C ILE A 85 13.29 -4.85 -0.43
N ASN A 86 13.21 -5.71 0.58
CA ASN A 86 14.26 -5.89 1.58
C ASN A 86 15.59 -6.30 0.93
N SER A 87 15.53 -7.21 -0.05
CA SER A 87 16.72 -7.65 -0.79
C SER A 87 17.31 -6.51 -1.65
N ALA A 88 16.47 -5.71 -2.30
CA ALA A 88 16.91 -4.54 -3.07
C ALA A 88 17.55 -3.48 -2.17
N ALA A 89 16.93 -3.16 -1.03
CA ALA A 89 17.45 -2.24 -0.04
C ALA A 89 18.81 -2.69 0.51
N TYR A 90 18.92 -3.97 0.90
CA TYR A 90 20.17 -4.55 1.41
C TYR A 90 21.31 -4.46 0.39
N ARG A 91 21.07 -4.88 -0.87
CA ARG A 91 22.10 -4.84 -1.93
C ARG A 91 22.58 -3.43 -2.28
N ASN A 92 21.79 -2.41 -1.98
CA ASN A 92 22.12 -1.02 -2.29
C ASN A 92 22.51 -0.19 -1.06
N GLY A 93 22.66 -0.82 0.11
CA GLY A 93 23.08 -0.14 1.34
C GLY A 93 22.09 0.91 1.83
N PHE A 94 20.80 0.72 1.56
CA PHE A 94 19.75 1.66 1.99
C PHE A 94 19.66 1.71 3.52
N THR A 95 19.55 2.93 4.05
CA THR A 95 19.20 3.14 5.47
C THR A 95 17.76 2.70 5.74
N GLU A 96 17.37 2.66 7.01
CA GLU A 96 15.98 2.39 7.37
C GLU A 96 15.00 3.39 6.73
N LYS A 97 15.35 4.68 6.75
CA LYS A 97 14.56 5.73 6.10
C LYS A 97 14.52 5.55 4.59
N ASP A 98 15.64 5.25 3.94
CA ASP A 98 15.66 4.99 2.49
C ASP A 98 14.77 3.80 2.13
N LYS A 99 14.77 2.73 2.94
CA LYS A 99 13.89 1.57 2.73
C LYS A 99 12.40 1.95 2.86
N VAL A 100 12.05 2.77 3.84
CA VAL A 100 10.66 3.26 4.00
C VAL A 100 10.24 4.10 2.79
N GLU A 101 11.06 5.08 2.40
CA GLU A 101 10.76 5.94 1.26
C GLU A 101 10.80 5.18 -0.07
N PHE A 102 11.65 4.16 -0.21
CA PHE A 102 11.68 3.28 -1.39
C PHE A 102 10.40 2.45 -1.52
N THR A 103 9.90 1.94 -0.40
CA THR A 103 8.61 1.23 -0.33
C THR A 103 7.46 2.17 -0.63
N ALA A 104 7.49 3.39 -0.09
CA ALA A 104 6.51 4.42 -0.38
C ALA A 104 6.49 4.77 -1.87
N ALA A 105 7.66 4.98 -2.48
CA ALA A 105 7.79 5.28 -3.91
C ALA A 105 7.23 4.17 -4.80
N PHE A 106 7.36 2.90 -4.42
CA PHE A 106 6.70 1.79 -5.11
C PHE A 106 5.17 1.95 -5.09
N VAL A 107 4.57 2.24 -3.93
CA VAL A 107 3.11 2.43 -3.81
C VAL A 107 2.64 3.70 -4.54
N GLN A 108 3.39 4.80 -4.40
CA GLN A 108 3.11 6.09 -5.05
C GLN A 108 3.06 5.94 -6.58
N SER A 109 3.95 5.12 -7.14
CA SER A 109 4.05 4.89 -8.59
C SER A 109 2.86 4.14 -9.21
N LEU A 110 2.02 3.50 -8.40
CA LEU A 110 0.85 2.80 -8.93
C LEU A 110 -0.09 3.84 -9.59
N PRO A 111 -0.69 3.52 -10.74
CA PRO A 111 -1.69 4.41 -11.36
C PRO A 111 -2.80 4.81 -10.38
N TYR A 112 -3.15 6.10 -10.39
CA TYR A 112 -4.33 6.57 -9.69
C TYR A 112 -5.58 6.14 -10.45
N VAL A 113 -6.41 5.30 -9.84
CA VAL A 113 -7.64 4.80 -10.44
C VAL A 113 -8.78 5.14 -9.49
N PRO A 114 -9.53 6.23 -9.73
CA PRO A 114 -10.67 6.57 -8.88
C PRO A 114 -11.76 5.52 -9.03
N ASP A 115 -12.53 5.34 -7.97
CA ASP A 115 -13.74 4.53 -8.02
C ASP A 115 -14.67 5.03 -9.12
N ARG A 116 -15.04 4.12 -10.02
CA ARG A 116 -16.07 4.37 -11.05
C ARG A 116 -17.43 3.98 -10.49
N VAL A 117 -17.86 4.64 -9.42
CA VAL A 117 -19.22 4.46 -8.88
C VAL A 117 -19.93 5.80 -8.89
N SER A 118 -21.04 5.85 -9.62
CA SER A 118 -21.88 7.03 -9.80
C SER A 118 -22.28 7.61 -8.44
N ALA A 119 -22.14 8.93 -8.31
CA ALA A 119 -22.78 9.79 -7.31
C ALA A 119 -23.32 9.08 -6.06
N SER A 120 -22.53 9.16 -4.99
CA SER A 120 -22.97 9.54 -3.64
C SER A 120 -23.04 8.54 -2.48
N MET A 121 -22.67 7.24 -2.55
CA MET A 121 -22.60 6.49 -1.27
C MET A 121 -21.88 5.12 -1.14
N ASP A 122 -21.06 4.62 -2.06
CA ASP A 122 -20.29 3.37 -1.78
C ASP A 122 -18.84 3.50 -2.27
N GLU A 123 -17.91 3.68 -1.33
CA GLU A 123 -16.47 3.46 -1.57
C GLU A 123 -16.24 1.97 -1.87
N TYR A 124 -15.35 1.66 -2.80
CA TYR A 124 -14.92 0.30 -3.10
C TYR A 124 -13.47 0.12 -2.63
N PRO A 125 -13.23 -0.04 -1.31
CA PRO A 125 -11.87 -0.25 -0.84
C PRO A 125 -11.34 -1.58 -1.37
N LYS A 126 -10.14 -1.57 -1.93
CA LYS A 126 -9.42 -2.76 -2.37
C LYS A 126 -8.59 -3.34 -1.24
N TYR A 127 -8.56 -4.67 -1.17
CA TYR A 127 -7.61 -5.38 -0.32
C TYR A 127 -6.17 -5.18 -0.78
N PRO A 128 -5.15 -5.33 0.09
CA PRO A 128 -3.76 -5.11 -0.30
C PRO A 128 -3.34 -5.91 -1.54
N ALA A 129 -3.67 -7.20 -1.61
CA ALA A 129 -3.39 -7.98 -2.80
C ALA A 129 -4.27 -7.59 -4.00
N GLU A 130 -5.52 -7.17 -3.80
CA GLU A 130 -6.36 -6.66 -4.89
C GLU A 130 -5.75 -5.42 -5.56
N THR A 131 -5.24 -4.46 -4.78
CA THR A 131 -4.52 -3.27 -5.28
C THR A 131 -3.27 -3.66 -6.08
N LEU A 132 -2.54 -4.68 -5.63
CA LEU A 132 -1.39 -5.22 -6.38
C LEU A 132 -1.87 -5.85 -7.71
N ILE A 133 -2.77 -6.83 -7.68
CA ILE A 133 -3.13 -7.58 -8.90
C ILE A 133 -3.84 -6.73 -9.96
N THR A 134 -4.50 -5.64 -9.55
CA THR A 134 -5.15 -4.67 -10.46
C THR A 134 -4.23 -3.53 -10.89
N ASN A 135 -3.05 -3.41 -10.27
CA ASN A 135 -2.03 -2.41 -10.57
C ASN A 135 -2.58 -0.97 -10.57
N GLY A 136 -3.30 -0.60 -9.51
CA GLY A 136 -3.80 0.76 -9.35
C GLY A 136 -4.96 0.88 -8.37
N GLY A 137 -5.10 2.08 -7.84
CA GLY A 137 -6.14 2.42 -6.87
C GLY A 137 -6.11 3.90 -6.56
N ASP A 138 -7.09 4.36 -5.81
CA ASP A 138 -7.14 5.72 -5.30
C ASP A 138 -6.32 5.89 -4.01
N CYS A 139 -6.57 6.95 -3.24
CA CYS A 139 -5.82 7.20 -2.01
C CYS A 139 -6.05 6.13 -0.94
N ASP A 140 -7.21 5.51 -0.93
CA ASP A 140 -7.65 4.58 0.11
C ASP A 140 -6.99 3.22 -0.14
N ASP A 141 -7.13 2.71 -1.36
CA ASP A 141 -6.49 1.48 -1.84
C ASP A 141 -4.97 1.49 -1.63
N LYS A 142 -4.34 2.62 -1.98
CA LYS A 142 -2.90 2.80 -1.84
C LYS A 142 -2.48 2.90 -0.38
N SER A 143 -3.28 3.52 0.48
CA SER A 143 -3.00 3.61 1.91
C SER A 143 -3.14 2.25 2.60
N ILE A 144 -4.16 1.46 2.24
CA ILE A 144 -4.36 0.09 2.73
C ILE A 144 -3.18 -0.80 2.32
N LEU A 145 -2.77 -0.76 1.05
CA LEU A 145 -1.60 -1.49 0.56
C LEU A 145 -0.32 -1.04 1.27
N GLY A 146 -0.08 0.27 1.37
CA GLY A 146 1.11 0.82 2.03
C GLY A 146 1.20 0.35 3.49
N ALA A 147 0.12 0.50 4.25
CA ALA A 147 0.04 0.02 5.64
C ALA A 147 0.33 -1.48 5.74
N ALA A 148 -0.19 -2.29 4.83
CA ALA A 148 0.03 -3.74 4.83
C ALA A 148 1.50 -4.11 4.56
N LEU A 149 2.15 -3.46 3.59
CA LEU A 149 3.57 -3.66 3.30
C LEU A 149 4.46 -3.26 4.49
N PHE A 150 4.21 -2.09 5.09
CA PHE A 150 4.99 -1.63 6.24
C PHE A 150 4.76 -2.49 7.48
N ARG A 151 3.52 -2.90 7.76
CA ARG A 151 3.23 -3.85 8.83
C ARG A 151 3.97 -5.16 8.63
N LYS A 152 3.96 -5.67 7.40
CA LYS A 152 4.68 -6.89 7.02
C LYS A 152 6.20 -6.76 7.18
N MET A 153 6.75 -5.56 7.02
CA MET A 153 8.15 -5.24 7.31
C MET A 153 8.47 -5.08 8.81
N GLY A 154 7.46 -5.17 9.69
CA GLY A 154 7.62 -5.08 11.14
C GLY A 154 7.38 -3.68 11.73
N TYR A 155 6.92 -2.71 10.93
CA TYR A 155 6.58 -1.38 11.43
C TYR A 155 5.22 -1.40 12.14
N ARG A 156 5.08 -0.57 13.19
CA ARG A 156 3.76 -0.22 13.70
C ARG A 156 3.16 0.84 12.79
N VAL A 157 1.96 0.60 12.30
CA VAL A 157 1.31 1.45 11.31
C VAL A 157 -0.08 1.89 11.78
N ALA A 158 -0.57 2.96 11.18
CA ALA A 158 -1.95 3.41 11.28
C ALA A 158 -2.44 3.84 9.90
N LEU A 159 -3.74 3.73 9.65
CA LEU A 159 -4.38 4.47 8.56
C LEU A 159 -4.72 5.87 9.07
N ILE A 160 -4.42 6.88 8.26
CA ILE A 160 -4.76 8.29 8.53
C ILE A 160 -5.80 8.69 7.50
N VAL A 161 -6.99 9.06 7.97
CA VAL A 161 -8.09 9.53 7.13
C VAL A 161 -8.32 11.00 7.39
N LEU A 162 -8.26 11.80 6.34
CA LEU A 162 -8.45 13.24 6.32
C LEU A 162 -9.78 13.57 5.63
N PRO A 163 -10.92 13.48 6.34
CA PRO A 163 -12.25 13.57 5.72
C PRO A 163 -12.50 14.93 5.04
N HIS A 164 -11.96 16.03 5.59
CA HIS A 164 -12.11 17.36 5.00
C HIS A 164 -11.25 17.56 3.74
N ALA A 165 -10.15 16.82 3.62
CA ALA A 165 -9.32 16.82 2.43
C ALA A 165 -9.77 15.76 1.40
N GLY A 166 -10.66 14.85 1.77
CA GLY A 166 -11.02 13.68 0.96
C GLY A 166 -9.80 12.83 0.63
N HIS A 167 -8.96 12.56 1.63
CA HIS A 167 -7.66 11.91 1.42
C HIS A 167 -7.34 10.89 2.50
N ALA A 168 -6.66 9.82 2.12
CA ALA A 168 -6.08 8.84 3.03
C ALA A 168 -4.55 8.76 2.87
N ALA A 169 -3.88 8.45 3.98
CA ALA A 169 -2.44 8.27 4.05
C ALA A 169 -2.07 7.19 5.08
N VAL A 170 -0.79 6.86 5.16
CA VAL A 170 -0.26 5.92 6.16
C VAL A 170 0.43 6.68 7.28
N GLY A 171 0.25 6.24 8.51
CA GLY A 171 1.04 6.65 9.67
C GLY A 171 2.07 5.58 10.03
N LEU A 172 3.35 5.93 10.14
CA LEU A 172 4.41 5.02 10.57
C LEU A 172 5.01 5.44 11.92
N ALA A 173 5.09 4.51 12.85
CA ALA A 173 5.87 4.72 14.07
C ALA A 173 7.35 4.37 13.82
N GLY A 174 8.24 5.20 14.35
CA GLY A 174 9.69 5.00 14.24
C GLY A 174 10.46 6.29 14.53
N PRO A 175 11.80 6.25 14.42
CA PRO A 175 12.67 7.40 14.65
C PRO A 175 12.67 8.36 13.45
N PHE A 176 11.48 8.78 13.00
CA PHE A 176 11.29 9.72 11.91
C PHE A 176 11.13 11.16 12.42
N SER A 177 11.04 12.10 11.48
CA SER A 177 10.90 13.53 11.75
C SER A 177 9.84 14.12 10.83
N GLY A 178 9.21 15.23 11.23
CA GLY A 178 8.19 15.91 10.44
C GLY A 178 6.80 15.77 11.05
N SER A 179 5.76 15.85 10.21
CA SER A 179 4.36 15.79 10.65
C SER A 179 3.98 14.39 11.13
N TYR A 180 3.25 14.32 12.24
CA TYR A 180 2.76 13.08 12.83
C TYR A 180 1.41 13.30 13.52
N TYR A 181 0.71 12.20 13.76
CA TYR A 181 -0.41 12.14 14.70
C TYR A 181 -0.06 11.23 15.87
N GLU A 182 -0.51 11.57 17.07
CA GLU A 182 -0.23 10.78 18.26
C GLU A 182 -1.50 10.06 18.74
N VAL A 183 -1.39 8.74 18.92
CA VAL A 183 -2.47 7.90 19.46
C VAL A 183 -1.90 7.07 20.60
N LYS A 184 -2.47 7.21 21.80
CA LYS A 184 -2.08 6.47 23.02
C LYS A 184 -0.55 6.51 23.28
N GLY A 185 0.07 7.68 23.11
CA GLY A 185 1.50 7.90 23.33
C GLY A 185 2.43 7.41 22.22
N VAL A 186 1.88 7.00 21.07
CA VAL A 186 2.63 6.52 19.91
C VAL A 186 2.49 7.53 18.78
N ARG A 187 3.63 8.02 18.28
CA ARG A 187 3.68 8.94 17.16
C ARG A 187 3.69 8.17 15.85
N TYR A 188 2.67 8.41 15.03
CA TYR A 188 2.55 7.89 13.67
C TYR A 188 2.86 9.02 12.69
N PHE A 189 4.07 9.01 12.15
CA PHE A 189 4.52 10.00 11.17
C PHE A 189 3.77 9.83 9.86
N TYR A 190 3.26 10.95 9.33
CA TYR A 190 2.51 10.97 8.08
C TYR A 190 3.38 10.48 6.93
N LEU A 191 2.87 9.55 6.13
CA LEU A 191 3.49 9.09 4.91
C LEU A 191 2.45 9.12 3.80
N GLU A 192 2.69 9.98 2.82
CA GLU A 192 1.93 10.05 1.58
C GLU A 192 2.15 8.79 0.74
N THR A 193 1.08 8.12 0.33
CA THR A 193 1.14 6.91 -0.51
C THR A 193 0.57 7.12 -1.90
N THR A 194 -0.02 8.28 -2.18
CA THR A 194 -0.69 8.61 -3.44
C THR A 194 0.17 9.53 -4.31
N GLY A 195 0.60 10.66 -3.76
CA GLY A 195 1.46 11.62 -4.44
C GLY A 195 2.92 11.17 -4.47
N GLU A 196 3.59 11.30 -5.62
CA GLU A 196 5.00 10.97 -5.75
C GLU A 196 5.93 12.00 -5.08
N GLY A 197 7.06 11.53 -4.57
CA GLY A 197 8.16 12.40 -4.12
C GLY A 197 8.05 12.89 -2.68
N PHE A 198 6.98 12.51 -1.97
CA PHE A 198 6.81 12.80 -0.56
C PHE A 198 7.43 11.69 0.30
N GLY A 199 8.37 12.08 1.16
CA GLY A 199 8.98 11.20 2.16
C GLY A 199 8.19 11.16 3.46
N VAL A 200 8.60 10.28 4.38
CA VAL A 200 8.00 10.19 5.71
C VAL A 200 8.11 11.52 6.46
N GLY A 201 7.01 11.94 7.07
CA GLY A 201 6.83 13.22 7.76
C GLY A 201 6.49 14.40 6.85
N GLN A 202 6.36 14.21 5.53
CA GLN A 202 6.03 15.27 4.58
C GLN A 202 4.56 15.19 4.15
N VAL A 203 3.80 16.26 4.43
CA VAL A 203 2.40 16.40 4.00
C VAL A 203 2.37 17.20 2.69
N PRO A 204 1.67 16.75 1.64
CA PRO A 204 1.49 17.50 0.40
C PRO A 204 0.92 18.92 0.65
N PRO A 205 1.44 19.97 -0.02
CA PRO A 205 0.96 21.34 0.17
C PRO A 205 -0.54 21.57 -0.11
N GLY A 206 -1.15 20.72 -0.93
CA GLY A 206 -2.59 20.77 -1.23
C GLY A 206 -3.48 20.33 -0.06
N ILE A 207 -2.93 19.59 0.90
CA ILE A 207 -3.64 19.16 2.11
C ILE A 207 -3.47 20.25 3.16
N THR A 208 -4.48 21.09 3.27
CA THR A 208 -4.46 22.27 4.17
C THR A 208 -5.20 22.02 5.49
N ASP A 209 -6.22 21.16 5.49
CA ASP A 209 -6.88 20.69 6.71
C ASP A 209 -6.31 19.33 7.13
N THR A 210 -5.64 19.33 8.28
CA THR A 210 -4.96 18.16 8.84
C THR A 210 -5.75 17.50 9.98
N ARG A 211 -7.02 17.84 10.17
CA ARG A 211 -7.86 17.08 11.12
C ARG A 211 -8.10 15.69 10.57
N ALA A 212 -7.65 14.68 11.32
CA ALA A 212 -7.66 13.30 10.88
C ALA A 212 -8.32 12.36 11.90
N TYR A 213 -8.91 11.28 11.38
CA TYR A 213 -9.10 10.05 12.13
C TYR A 213 -7.87 9.16 11.93
N VAL A 214 -7.36 8.60 13.01
CA VAL A 214 -6.15 7.77 12.99
C VAL A 214 -6.50 6.39 13.54
N TYR A 215 -6.35 5.37 12.71
CA TYR A 215 -6.70 4.00 13.00
C TYR A 215 -5.43 3.13 13.08
N PRO A 216 -4.82 2.96 14.26
CA PRO A 216 -3.74 2.00 14.46
C PRO A 216 -4.11 0.61 13.99
N VAL A 217 -3.18 -0.08 13.32
CA VAL A 217 -3.34 -1.46 12.89
C VAL A 217 -2.57 -2.36 13.86
N ASP A 218 -3.30 -2.99 14.78
CA ASP A 218 -2.78 -3.95 15.76
C ASP A 218 -2.60 -5.36 15.15
#